data_AF-A0A8J2V662-F1
#
_entry.id   AF-A0A8J2V662-F1
#
_cell.length_a   1.000
_cell.length_b   1.000
_cell.length_c   1.000
_cell.angle_alpha   90.00
_cell.angle_beta   90.00
_cell.angle_gamma   90.00
#
_symmetry.space_group_name_H-M   'P 1'
#
loop_
_entity.id
_entity.type
_entity.pdbx_description
1 polymer ?
#
loop_
_entity_poly.entity_id
_entity_poly.type
_entity_poly.pdbx_seq_one_letter_code
_entity_poly.pdbx_strand_id
1 'polypeptide(L)'
;MNHVKNIKNYIKYLLHLLLLIKQYNIMKKITFLLFAVALLATTSQMTAQQAENVTEYNQNPVEVSAQEAPLTGTNYQVMGGVIYSNGPIFNVEGGGFGGADLSLLENNTVGNTTLGAGHQTASANRIADDWEVTETVEVTSIDFYAYQTGSTTTSTMTGVTILVWDGDPSDPASNIIFGDDAISAMVNTEWSGVYRASETSPQDDTRPIMRNTVETPGLTLTPGTYWIDWDADGTLGSGPWAPPISILGPGPIGNAKQSLAGVWQDAVDGGSGNPLGFPFDVTGTVLSLADNTIEGFSFYPNPTSGVLNISAKSTIENLTIYNMLGQELLTASPDSVSAKINISNLSTGMYVMKATVNGTVGTFNVIKK
;
A
#
# COMPACT_ATOMS: atom_id res chain seq x y z
N MET A 1 -73.26 -27.56 -30.18
CA MET A 1 -73.26 -27.30 -28.72
C MET A 1 -71.95 -27.70 -28.01
N ASN A 2 -71.23 -28.76 -28.45
CA ASN A 2 -69.95 -29.19 -27.84
C ASN A 2 -68.73 -28.28 -28.11
N HIS A 3 -68.67 -27.59 -29.25
CA HIS A 3 -67.53 -26.69 -29.56
C HIS A 3 -67.44 -25.46 -28.65
N VAL A 4 -68.56 -24.86 -28.24
CA VAL A 4 -68.58 -23.68 -27.35
C VAL A 4 -68.14 -24.03 -25.92
N LYS A 5 -68.42 -25.26 -25.46
CA LYS A 5 -68.01 -25.75 -24.14
C LYS A 5 -66.49 -25.93 -24.06
N ASN A 6 -65.87 -26.43 -25.13
CA ASN A 6 -64.41 -26.56 -25.22
C ASN A 6 -63.71 -25.19 -25.23
N ILE A 7 -64.21 -24.23 -26.00
CA ILE A 7 -63.62 -22.88 -26.05
C ILE A 7 -63.67 -22.19 -24.68
N LYS A 8 -64.77 -22.32 -23.93
CA LYS A 8 -64.86 -21.76 -22.56
C LYS A 8 -63.86 -22.41 -21.59
N ASN A 9 -63.61 -23.70 -21.72
CA ASN A 9 -62.59 -24.37 -20.90
C ASN A 9 -61.18 -23.91 -21.26
N TYR A 10 -60.86 -23.76 -22.55
CA TYR A 10 -59.57 -23.24 -23.00
C TYR A 10 -59.33 -21.80 -22.51
N ILE A 11 -60.33 -20.93 -22.59
CA ILE A 11 -60.24 -19.55 -22.07
C ILE A 11 -60.00 -19.56 -20.55
N LYS A 12 -60.65 -20.47 -19.81
CA LYS A 12 -60.46 -20.60 -18.37
C LYS A 12 -59.04 -21.06 -18.00
N TYR A 13 -58.47 -22.00 -18.77
CA TYR A 13 -57.08 -22.42 -18.62
C TYR A 13 -56.10 -21.28 -18.92
N LEU A 14 -56.35 -20.51 -19.99
CA LEU A 14 -55.50 -19.38 -20.37
C LEU A 14 -55.52 -18.28 -19.31
N LEU A 15 -56.69 -17.96 -18.75
CA LEU A 15 -56.82 -16.99 -17.65
C LEU A 15 -56.09 -17.46 -16.39
N HIS A 16 -56.18 -18.75 -16.07
CA HIS A 16 -55.50 -19.32 -14.90
C HIS A 16 -53.98 -19.30 -15.08
N LEU A 17 -53.47 -19.58 -16.29
CA LEU A 17 -52.06 -19.49 -16.62
C LEU A 17 -51.54 -18.04 -16.51
N LEU A 18 -52.31 -17.06 -16.99
CA LEU A 18 -51.96 -15.64 -16.87
C LEU A 18 -51.92 -15.16 -15.40
N LEU A 19 -52.83 -15.66 -14.56
CA LEU A 19 -52.83 -15.41 -13.12
C LEU A 19 -51.59 -15.99 -12.44
N LEU A 20 -51.19 -17.21 -12.81
CA LEU A 20 -49.98 -17.87 -12.31
C LEU A 20 -48.70 -17.11 -12.72
N ILE A 21 -48.62 -16.64 -13.96
CA ILE A 21 -47.49 -15.83 -14.45
C ILE A 21 -47.42 -14.48 -13.70
N LYS A 22 -48.57 -13.84 -13.46
CA LYS A 22 -48.62 -12.59 -12.70
C LYS A 22 -48.21 -12.80 -11.24
N GLN A 23 -48.67 -13.89 -10.59
CA GLN A 23 -48.22 -14.26 -9.24
C GLN A 23 -46.73 -14.59 -9.20
N TYR A 24 -46.20 -15.30 -10.20
CA TYR A 24 -44.77 -15.60 -10.30
C TYR A 24 -43.92 -14.33 -10.45
N ASN A 25 -44.35 -13.37 -11.26
CA ASN A 25 -43.64 -12.09 -11.41
C ASN A 25 -43.76 -11.20 -10.16
N ILE A 26 -44.90 -11.25 -9.46
CA ILE A 26 -45.08 -10.58 -8.17
C ILE A 26 -44.21 -11.24 -7.10
N MET A 27 -44.18 -12.57 -7.02
CA MET A 27 -43.29 -13.30 -6.12
C MET A 27 -41.82 -13.04 -6.46
N LYS A 28 -41.40 -13.05 -7.72
CA LYS A 28 -40.02 -12.67 -8.12
C LYS A 28 -39.67 -11.26 -7.66
N LYS A 29 -40.57 -10.28 -7.80
CA LYS A 29 -40.34 -8.91 -7.31
C LYS A 29 -40.30 -8.83 -5.79
N ILE A 30 -41.16 -9.58 -5.08
CA ILE A 30 -41.17 -9.65 -3.62
C ILE A 30 -39.93 -10.38 -3.10
N THR A 31 -39.46 -11.45 -3.75
CA THR A 31 -38.21 -12.15 -3.43
C THR A 31 -37.01 -11.26 -3.68
N PHE A 32 -37.00 -10.47 -4.76
CA PHE A 32 -35.94 -9.49 -5.04
C PHE A 32 -35.95 -8.33 -4.05
N LEU A 33 -37.13 -7.87 -3.62
CA LEU A 33 -37.27 -6.83 -2.59
C LEU A 33 -36.92 -7.36 -1.19
N LEU A 34 -37.23 -8.62 -0.87
CA LEU A 34 -36.82 -9.28 0.36
C LEU A 34 -35.30 -9.54 0.38
N PHE A 35 -34.68 -9.80 -0.77
CA PHE A 35 -33.21 -9.83 -0.89
C PHE A 35 -32.58 -8.43 -0.72
N ALA A 36 -33.20 -7.38 -1.25
CA ALA A 36 -32.73 -6.00 -1.10
C ALA A 36 -32.96 -5.41 0.30
N VAL A 37 -34.00 -5.85 1.01
CA VAL A 37 -34.32 -5.40 2.38
C VAL A 37 -33.63 -6.27 3.44
N ALA A 38 -33.19 -7.49 3.11
CA ALA A 38 -32.27 -8.27 3.94
C ALA A 38 -30.81 -7.77 3.86
N LEU A 39 -30.52 -6.80 2.99
CA LEU A 39 -29.23 -6.11 2.88
C LEU A 39 -29.25 -4.75 3.59
N LEU A 40 -29.91 -4.67 4.75
CA LEU A 40 -29.82 -3.56 5.68
C LEU A 40 -29.30 -4.13 7.01
N ALA A 41 -28.02 -3.85 7.26
CA ALA A 41 -27.19 -4.28 8.39
C ALA A 41 -26.69 -5.73 8.37
N THR A 42 -25.86 -6.08 7.38
CA THR A 42 -24.65 -6.83 7.69
C THR A 42 -23.50 -5.91 7.34
N THR A 43 -22.87 -5.28 8.33
CA THR A 43 -21.47 -4.88 8.19
C THR A 43 -20.75 -6.14 7.74
N SER A 44 -20.33 -6.21 6.47
CA SER A 44 -19.48 -7.28 5.99
C SER A 44 -18.21 -7.18 6.83
N GLN A 45 -18.14 -8.03 7.86
CA GLN A 45 -16.99 -8.04 8.74
C GLN A 45 -15.81 -8.49 7.90
N MET A 46 -14.70 -7.76 7.97
CA MET A 46 -13.45 -8.18 7.38
C MET A 46 -13.14 -9.63 7.76
N THR A 47 -12.51 -10.38 6.85
CA THR A 47 -11.88 -11.64 7.25
C THR A 47 -10.50 -11.27 7.77
N ALA A 48 -10.33 -11.30 9.09
CA ALA A 48 -9.09 -10.89 9.75
C ALA A 48 -8.73 -11.83 10.90
N GLN A 49 -7.43 -12.02 11.13
CA GLN A 49 -6.96 -12.64 12.35
C GLN A 49 -7.13 -11.65 13.49
N GLN A 50 -7.92 -12.05 14.48
CA GLN A 50 -8.18 -11.26 15.67
C GLN A 50 -7.11 -11.52 16.75
N ALA A 51 -6.73 -10.46 17.47
CA ALA A 51 -6.00 -10.56 18.72
C ALA A 51 -6.92 -10.98 19.88
N GLU A 52 -6.31 -11.24 21.04
CA GLU A 52 -7.06 -11.44 22.28
C GLU A 52 -7.82 -10.14 22.65
N ASN A 53 -9.12 -10.29 22.95
CA ASN A 53 -9.93 -9.20 23.48
C ASN A 53 -9.53 -8.92 24.93
N VAL A 54 -9.29 -7.65 25.28
CA VAL A 54 -8.97 -7.26 26.65
C VAL A 54 -10.16 -6.55 27.27
N THR A 55 -10.64 -7.09 28.40
CA THR A 55 -11.84 -6.58 29.11
C THR A 55 -11.54 -5.42 30.05
N GLU A 56 -10.27 -5.14 30.34
CA GLU A 56 -9.80 -4.03 31.19
C GLU A 56 -8.58 -3.34 30.55
N TYR A 57 -8.74 -2.07 30.16
CA TYR A 57 -7.67 -1.24 29.59
C TYR A 57 -6.59 -0.97 30.65
N ASN A 58 -5.37 -1.48 30.46
CA ASN A 58 -4.25 -1.17 31.36
C ASN A 58 -3.63 0.18 30.96
N GLN A 59 -3.80 1.21 31.80
CA GLN A 59 -3.36 2.59 31.51
C GLN A 59 -1.84 2.83 31.65
N ASN A 60 -1.03 1.78 31.79
CA ASN A 60 0.43 1.89 31.84
C ASN A 60 1.02 1.31 30.53
N PRO A 61 1.12 2.11 29.46
CA PRO A 61 1.72 1.66 28.22
C PRO A 61 3.19 1.28 28.45
N VAL A 62 3.66 0.27 27.71
CA VAL A 62 5.10 0.02 27.60
C VAL A 62 5.67 1.24 26.87
N GLU A 63 6.51 2.04 27.54
CA GLU A 63 7.25 3.11 26.85
C GLU A 63 8.26 2.47 25.91
N VAL A 64 7.85 2.29 24.66
CA VAL A 64 8.74 1.88 23.58
C VAL A 64 8.94 3.05 22.64
N SER A 65 10.19 3.26 22.22
CA SER A 65 10.59 4.29 21.27
C SER A 65 9.72 4.21 20.01
N ALA A 66 8.75 5.13 19.89
CA ALA A 66 7.82 5.17 18.78
C ALA A 66 8.54 5.66 17.51
N GLN A 67 8.39 4.93 16.41
CA GLN A 67 8.66 5.48 15.09
C GLN A 67 7.40 6.22 14.60
N GLU A 68 7.49 7.54 14.41
CA GLU A 68 6.45 8.30 13.72
C GLU A 68 6.64 8.13 12.20
N ALA A 69 5.71 7.46 11.53
CA ALA A 69 5.63 7.45 10.07
C ALA A 69 4.38 8.23 9.61
N PRO A 70 4.44 8.88 8.43
CA PRO A 70 3.30 9.63 7.92
C PRO A 70 2.10 8.72 7.66
N LEU A 71 0.90 9.23 7.90
CA LEU A 71 -0.39 8.57 7.65
C LEU A 71 -0.65 8.28 6.15
N THR A 72 0.24 8.74 5.27
CA THR A 72 0.22 8.62 3.82
C THR A 72 1.59 8.16 3.36
N GLY A 73 1.67 7.30 2.34
CA GLY A 73 2.94 6.83 1.82
C GLY A 73 3.90 7.96 1.40
N THR A 74 5.19 7.64 1.37
CA THR A 74 6.29 8.57 1.12
C THR A 74 6.91 8.28 -0.24
N ASN A 75 6.89 9.27 -1.15
CA ASN A 75 7.62 9.23 -2.42
C ASN A 75 9.09 9.62 -2.23
N TYR A 76 10.01 8.84 -2.79
CA TYR A 76 11.45 9.05 -2.77
C TYR A 76 11.97 9.37 -4.17
N GLN A 77 12.76 10.43 -4.27
CA GLN A 77 13.41 10.88 -5.51
C GLN A 77 14.76 10.19 -5.67
N VAL A 78 14.76 8.90 -6.03
CA VAL A 78 15.97 8.08 -6.18
C VAL A 78 16.05 7.41 -7.55
N MET A 79 17.28 7.21 -8.05
CA MET A 79 17.54 6.39 -9.23
C MET A 79 17.92 4.97 -8.80
N GLY A 80 17.06 3.98 -9.10
CA GLY A 80 17.38 2.56 -8.95
C GLY A 80 17.25 2.03 -7.51
N GLY A 81 16.17 2.38 -6.82
CA GLY A 81 15.89 1.97 -5.44
C GLY A 81 14.41 2.11 -5.09
N VAL A 82 14.07 2.08 -3.80
CA VAL A 82 12.70 2.32 -3.34
C VAL A 82 12.29 3.75 -3.68
N ILE A 83 11.33 3.90 -4.58
CA ILE A 83 10.76 5.18 -5.04
C ILE A 83 9.48 5.56 -4.30
N TYR A 84 8.83 4.60 -3.62
CA TYR A 84 7.68 4.85 -2.78
C TYR A 84 7.56 3.80 -1.68
N SER A 85 7.13 4.21 -0.50
CA SER A 85 6.79 3.31 0.62
C SER A 85 5.45 3.71 1.20
N ASN A 86 4.50 2.77 1.30
CA ASN A 86 3.18 3.06 1.86
C ASN A 86 3.14 3.11 3.39
N GLY A 87 4.26 2.85 4.06
CA GLY A 87 4.36 2.93 5.52
C GLY A 87 5.16 1.79 6.14
N PRO A 88 5.50 1.93 7.43
CA PRO A 88 6.37 0.99 8.10
C PRO A 88 5.67 -0.34 8.44
N ILE A 89 6.45 -1.41 8.40
CA ILE A 89 6.02 -2.76 8.81
C ILE A 89 6.21 -3.01 10.32
N PHE A 90 6.91 -2.13 11.04
CA PHE A 90 7.17 -2.23 12.48
C PHE A 90 7.08 -0.86 13.14
N ASN A 91 6.78 -0.83 14.44
CA ASN A 91 6.70 0.41 15.24
C ASN A 91 7.54 0.36 16.52
N VAL A 92 8.16 -0.78 16.80
CA VAL A 92 8.96 -1.03 17.98
C VAL A 92 10.25 -1.73 17.57
N GLU A 93 11.35 -0.99 17.52
CA GLU A 93 12.68 -1.54 17.22
C GLU A 93 13.14 -2.49 18.34
N GLY A 94 13.57 -3.70 17.98
CA GLY A 94 14.10 -4.71 18.90
C GLY A 94 13.15 -5.23 19.99
N GLY A 95 11.86 -4.85 19.99
CA GLY A 95 10.91 -5.25 21.03
C GLY A 95 10.21 -6.58 20.79
N GLY A 96 10.46 -7.24 19.67
CA GLY A 96 9.89 -8.52 19.29
C GLY A 96 10.64 -9.70 19.88
N PHE A 97 10.21 -10.91 19.52
CA PHE A 97 10.83 -12.13 19.99
C PHE A 97 12.33 -12.19 19.64
N GLY A 98 13.16 -12.52 20.63
CA GLY A 98 14.61 -12.66 20.43
C GLY A 98 15.35 -11.36 20.10
N GLY A 99 14.74 -10.20 20.33
CA GLY A 99 15.32 -8.88 20.00
C GLY A 99 15.15 -8.47 18.54
N ALA A 100 14.27 -9.15 17.79
CA ALA A 100 13.83 -8.74 16.47
C ALA A 100 12.90 -7.50 16.56
N ASP A 101 12.67 -6.83 15.44
CA ASP A 101 11.73 -5.72 15.38
C ASP A 101 10.29 -6.20 15.53
N LEU A 102 9.42 -5.33 16.04
CA LEU A 102 8.06 -5.66 16.38
C LEU A 102 7.07 -4.75 15.64
N SER A 103 6.22 -5.41 14.86
CA SER A 103 4.93 -4.89 14.43
C SER A 103 3.94 -5.07 15.58
N LEU A 104 3.88 -4.07 16.48
CA LEU A 104 3.03 -4.13 17.68
C LEU A 104 1.60 -3.72 17.34
N LEU A 105 0.62 -4.53 17.74
CA LEU A 105 -0.81 -4.20 17.75
C LEU A 105 -1.19 -3.68 19.13
N GLU A 106 -1.71 -2.45 19.19
CA GLU A 106 -2.14 -1.82 20.44
C GLU A 106 -3.53 -2.28 20.92
N ASN A 107 -3.67 -3.57 21.25
CA ASN A 107 -4.95 -4.14 21.71
C ASN A 107 -5.36 -3.70 23.11
N ASN A 108 -4.43 -3.21 23.94
CA ASN A 108 -4.71 -2.64 25.25
C ASN A 108 -4.85 -1.13 25.20
N THR A 109 -3.95 -0.43 24.52
CA THR A 109 -3.84 1.03 24.60
C THR A 109 -4.89 1.72 23.75
N VAL A 110 -5.19 1.19 22.56
CA VAL A 110 -6.14 1.81 21.61
C VAL A 110 -7.30 0.90 21.21
N GLY A 111 -7.32 -0.33 21.72
CA GLY A 111 -8.42 -1.29 21.50
C GLY A 111 -8.44 -1.89 20.09
N ASN A 112 -7.32 -1.87 19.39
CA ASN A 112 -7.21 -2.49 18.07
C ASN A 112 -7.20 -4.02 18.19
N THR A 113 -7.87 -4.74 17.29
CA THR A 113 -7.92 -6.22 17.33
C THR A 113 -7.42 -6.90 16.06
N THR A 114 -7.12 -6.18 14.99
CA THR A 114 -6.68 -6.80 13.73
C THR A 114 -5.16 -7.06 13.72
N LEU A 115 -4.76 -8.32 13.96
CA LEU A 115 -3.37 -8.75 13.77
C LEU A 115 -2.98 -8.78 12.29
N GLY A 116 -3.90 -9.18 11.42
CA GLY A 116 -3.70 -9.17 9.98
C GLY A 116 -5.00 -9.37 9.21
N ALA A 117 -5.10 -8.73 8.06
CA ALA A 117 -6.23 -8.88 7.15
C ALA A 117 -6.00 -10.06 6.19
N GLY A 118 -7.05 -10.83 5.91
CA GLY A 118 -6.97 -11.92 4.97
C GLY A 118 -6.77 -11.41 3.54
N HIS A 119 -5.79 -11.98 2.86
CA HIS A 119 -5.51 -11.74 1.44
C HIS A 119 -5.17 -13.07 0.75
N GLN A 120 -5.91 -14.12 1.11
CA GLN A 120 -5.63 -15.47 0.64
C GLN A 120 -6.16 -15.68 -0.78
N THR A 121 -5.26 -16.03 -1.72
CA THR A 121 -5.63 -16.39 -3.10
C THR A 121 -6.70 -17.49 -3.13
N ALA A 122 -6.55 -18.54 -2.32
CA ALA A 122 -7.50 -19.65 -2.25
C ALA A 122 -8.93 -19.26 -1.80
N SER A 123 -9.09 -18.10 -1.15
CA SER A 123 -10.41 -17.57 -0.73
C SER A 123 -10.88 -16.40 -1.58
N ALA A 124 -10.15 -16.05 -2.65
CA ALA A 124 -10.36 -14.83 -3.43
C ALA A 124 -10.45 -13.57 -2.54
N ASN A 125 -9.60 -13.53 -1.51
CA ASN A 125 -9.45 -12.37 -0.65
C ASN A 125 -8.25 -11.56 -1.14
N ARG A 126 -8.40 -10.24 -1.21
CA ARG A 126 -7.36 -9.33 -1.71
C ARG A 126 -7.27 -8.08 -0.85
N ILE A 127 -6.14 -7.40 -0.89
CA ILE A 127 -5.95 -6.08 -0.28
C ILE A 127 -5.58 -5.11 -1.40
N ALA A 128 -6.10 -3.89 -1.33
CA ALA A 128 -5.66 -2.81 -2.19
C ALA A 128 -5.41 -1.55 -1.38
N ASP A 129 -4.39 -0.79 -1.76
CA ASP A 129 -4.10 0.50 -1.14
C ASP A 129 -3.55 1.46 -2.19
N ASP A 130 -3.76 2.76 -1.97
CA ASP A 130 -3.49 3.75 -3.01
C ASP A 130 -2.05 4.28 -2.99
N TRP A 131 -1.61 4.71 -4.17
CA TRP A 131 -0.36 5.41 -4.37
C TRP A 131 -0.60 6.61 -5.27
N GLU A 132 -0.34 7.79 -4.73
CA GLU A 132 -0.22 9.01 -5.52
C GLU A 132 1.18 9.10 -6.15
N VAL A 133 1.23 8.75 -7.43
CA VAL A 133 2.41 8.88 -8.29
C VAL A 133 2.52 10.34 -8.70
N THR A 134 3.60 11.00 -8.31
CA THR A 134 3.80 12.44 -8.59
C THR A 134 4.56 12.70 -9.89
N GLU A 135 5.28 11.69 -10.40
CA GLU A 135 6.15 11.80 -11.57
C GLU A 135 6.06 10.54 -12.43
N THR A 136 6.48 10.59 -13.69
CA THR A 136 6.50 9.37 -14.51
C THR A 136 7.57 8.42 -13.99
N VAL A 137 7.18 7.18 -13.68
CA VAL A 137 8.03 6.15 -13.07
C VAL A 137 7.95 4.85 -13.86
N GLU A 138 9.07 4.14 -13.95
CA GLU A 138 9.15 2.72 -14.25
C GLU A 138 9.21 2.00 -12.92
N VAL A 139 8.27 1.09 -12.71
CA VAL A 139 8.24 0.24 -11.52
C VAL A 139 8.90 -1.07 -11.88
N THR A 140 9.97 -1.44 -11.19
CA THR A 140 10.70 -2.68 -11.45
C THR A 140 10.22 -3.82 -10.56
N SER A 141 9.94 -3.52 -9.30
CA SER A 141 9.41 -4.50 -8.35
C SER A 141 8.65 -3.83 -7.22
N ILE A 142 7.79 -4.61 -6.55
CA ILE A 142 7.09 -4.21 -5.34
C ILE A 142 7.29 -5.28 -4.28
N ASP A 143 7.64 -4.86 -3.07
CA ASP A 143 7.68 -5.73 -1.90
C ASP A 143 6.35 -5.65 -1.15
N PHE A 144 5.74 -6.82 -0.93
CA PHE A 144 4.55 -6.98 -0.10
C PHE A 144 4.86 -7.81 1.14
N TYR A 145 4.10 -7.57 2.21
CA TYR A 145 4.34 -8.18 3.50
C TYR A 145 3.22 -9.12 3.90
N ALA A 146 3.57 -10.34 4.31
CA ALA A 146 2.60 -11.35 4.69
C ALA A 146 3.16 -12.31 5.75
N TYR A 147 2.30 -12.88 6.59
CA TYR A 147 2.68 -13.96 7.49
C TYR A 147 1.65 -15.09 7.48
N GLN A 148 2.07 -16.28 7.90
CA GLN A 148 1.18 -17.37 8.29
C GLN A 148 1.43 -17.75 9.75
N THR A 149 0.36 -17.92 10.54
CA THR A 149 0.52 -18.24 11.98
C THR A 149 1.10 -19.66 12.13
N GLY A 150 2.10 -19.81 12.99
CA GLY A 150 2.82 -21.05 13.22
C GLY A 150 3.93 -21.31 12.20
N SER A 151 4.25 -20.33 11.34
CA SER A 151 5.45 -20.39 10.49
C SER A 151 6.73 -20.17 11.30
N THR A 152 7.87 -20.46 10.68
CA THR A 152 9.20 -20.12 11.21
C THR A 152 9.76 -18.96 10.39
N THR A 153 10.98 -18.51 10.68
CA THR A 153 11.67 -17.51 9.84
C THR A 153 12.03 -18.02 8.44
N THR A 154 11.83 -19.30 8.13
CA THR A 154 11.81 -19.78 6.74
C THR A 154 10.45 -19.53 6.14
N SER A 155 10.39 -18.77 5.05
CA SER A 155 9.13 -18.38 4.42
C SER A 155 8.30 -19.59 3.99
N THR A 156 7.00 -19.48 4.25
CA THR A 156 5.97 -20.43 3.81
C THR A 156 5.12 -19.89 2.67
N MET A 157 5.42 -18.67 2.18
CA MET A 157 4.71 -18.04 1.06
C MET A 157 5.07 -18.74 -0.25
N THR A 158 4.08 -18.99 -1.09
CA THR A 158 4.23 -19.71 -2.37
C THR A 158 3.90 -18.85 -3.58
N GLY A 159 3.20 -17.74 -3.38
CA GLY A 159 2.90 -16.81 -4.45
C GLY A 159 2.32 -15.51 -3.94
N VAL A 160 2.46 -14.48 -4.75
CA VAL A 160 1.73 -13.21 -4.68
C VAL A 160 1.23 -12.91 -6.09
N THR A 161 -0.06 -12.62 -6.25
CA THR A 161 -0.60 -12.07 -7.50
C THR A 161 -0.87 -10.59 -7.33
N ILE A 162 -0.77 -9.81 -8.41
CA ILE A 162 -0.92 -8.36 -8.35
C ILE A 162 -1.80 -7.86 -9.48
N LEU A 163 -2.55 -6.80 -9.19
CA LEU A 163 -3.24 -5.95 -10.15
C LEU A 163 -2.90 -4.49 -9.81
N VAL A 164 -2.86 -3.63 -10.82
CA VAL A 164 -2.79 -2.18 -10.64
C VAL A 164 -4.01 -1.57 -11.28
N TRP A 165 -4.74 -0.78 -10.51
CA TRP A 165 -5.94 -0.08 -10.94
C TRP A 165 -5.65 1.41 -11.14
N ASP A 166 -6.32 2.03 -12.11
CA ASP A 166 -6.27 3.49 -12.34
C ASP A 166 -7.22 4.30 -11.43
N GLY A 167 -7.81 3.65 -10.42
CA GLY A 167 -8.74 4.22 -9.46
C GLY A 167 -9.12 3.22 -8.37
N ASP A 168 -9.99 3.62 -7.44
CA ASP A 168 -10.47 2.77 -6.34
C ASP A 168 -11.12 1.50 -6.91
N PRO A 169 -10.68 0.29 -6.52
CA PRO A 169 -11.19 -0.96 -7.10
C PRO A 169 -12.66 -1.26 -6.75
N SER A 170 -13.24 -0.52 -5.80
CA SER A 170 -14.68 -0.55 -5.51
C SER A 170 -15.52 0.36 -6.43
N ASP A 171 -14.89 1.27 -7.17
CA ASP A 171 -15.56 2.12 -8.16
C ASP A 171 -15.68 1.38 -9.51
N PRO A 172 -16.90 1.16 -10.04
CA PRO A 172 -17.11 0.55 -11.35
C PRO A 172 -16.47 1.29 -12.53
N ALA A 173 -16.04 2.55 -12.36
CA ALA A 173 -15.35 3.32 -13.37
C ALA A 173 -13.84 3.01 -13.46
N SER A 174 -13.26 2.39 -12.43
CA SER A 174 -11.85 2.03 -12.36
C SER A 174 -11.54 0.82 -13.25
N ASN A 175 -10.34 0.81 -13.81
CA ASN A 175 -9.84 -0.21 -14.73
C ASN A 175 -8.51 -0.77 -14.25
N ILE A 176 -8.33 -2.08 -14.46
CA ILE A 176 -7.03 -2.73 -14.31
C ILE A 176 -6.14 -2.30 -15.49
N ILE A 177 -4.97 -1.75 -15.18
CA ILE A 177 -3.98 -1.30 -16.17
C ILE A 177 -2.73 -2.19 -16.21
N PHE A 178 -2.53 -3.04 -15.21
CA PHE A 178 -1.41 -3.97 -15.14
C PHE A 178 -1.75 -5.16 -14.22
N GLY A 179 -1.05 -6.28 -14.43
CA GLY A 179 -1.10 -7.44 -13.56
C GLY A 179 -2.01 -8.57 -14.04
N ASP A 180 -1.99 -9.66 -13.27
CA ASP A 180 -2.76 -10.88 -13.49
C ASP A 180 -3.09 -11.47 -12.11
N ASP A 181 -4.36 -11.78 -11.84
CA ASP A 181 -4.84 -12.33 -10.57
C ASP A 181 -4.81 -13.87 -10.53
N ALA A 182 -4.41 -14.52 -11.62
CA ALA A 182 -4.29 -15.97 -11.73
C ALA A 182 -2.84 -16.46 -11.71
N ILE A 183 -1.87 -15.61 -12.04
CA ILE A 183 -0.45 -15.98 -12.15
C ILE A 183 0.35 -15.21 -11.11
N SER A 184 1.08 -15.94 -10.26
CA SER A 184 1.97 -15.29 -9.32
C SER A 184 3.12 -14.57 -10.04
N ALA A 185 3.35 -13.32 -9.64
CA ALA A 185 4.48 -12.50 -10.07
C ALA A 185 5.61 -12.47 -9.01
N MET A 186 5.50 -13.27 -7.95
CA MET A 186 6.49 -13.35 -6.87
C MET A 186 7.75 -14.05 -7.36
N VAL A 187 8.91 -13.40 -7.14
CA VAL A 187 10.22 -13.93 -7.51
C VAL A 187 11.09 -14.25 -6.29
N ASN A 188 10.79 -13.66 -5.13
CA ASN A 188 11.52 -13.90 -3.89
C ASN A 188 10.59 -13.82 -2.68
N THR A 189 10.93 -14.57 -1.64
CA THR A 189 10.30 -14.44 -0.32
C THR A 189 11.31 -14.73 0.77
N GLU A 190 11.40 -13.85 1.75
CA GLU A 190 12.37 -13.97 2.83
C GLU A 190 11.88 -13.35 4.14
N TRP A 191 12.58 -13.69 5.22
CA TRP A 191 12.32 -13.11 6.53
C TRP A 191 12.62 -11.60 6.53
N SER A 192 11.64 -10.75 6.86
CA SER A 192 11.82 -9.29 6.97
C SER A 192 12.63 -8.85 8.19
N GLY A 193 12.72 -9.67 9.24
CA GLY A 193 13.27 -9.29 10.55
C GLY A 193 12.22 -8.79 11.56
N VAL A 194 10.93 -8.76 11.21
CA VAL A 194 9.84 -8.19 12.03
C VAL A 194 8.75 -9.20 12.43
N TYR A 195 8.52 -9.40 13.73
CA TYR A 195 7.40 -10.23 14.20
C TYR A 195 6.10 -9.42 14.32
N ARG A 196 4.96 -10.05 14.06
CA ARG A 196 3.62 -9.48 14.35
C ARG A 196 3.09 -9.98 15.69
N ALA A 197 2.88 -9.08 16.65
CA ALA A 197 2.31 -9.45 17.94
C ALA A 197 1.47 -8.34 18.57
N SER A 198 0.70 -8.69 19.61
CA SER A 198 -0.14 -7.77 20.39
C SER A 198 0.58 -7.23 21.63
N GLU A 199 0.13 -6.11 22.18
CA GLU A 199 0.62 -5.57 23.47
C GLU A 199 0.52 -6.55 24.63
N THR A 200 -0.48 -7.43 24.60
CA THR A 200 -0.62 -8.48 25.60
C THR A 200 0.43 -9.58 25.48
N SER A 201 0.97 -9.80 24.27
CA SER A 201 1.85 -10.92 23.96
C SER A 201 3.00 -10.48 23.02
N PRO A 202 3.81 -9.45 23.36
CA PRO A 202 4.76 -8.82 22.42
C PRO A 202 5.92 -9.73 22.01
N GLN A 203 6.10 -10.85 22.71
CA GLN A 203 7.14 -11.85 22.46
C GLN A 203 6.61 -13.08 21.70
N ASP A 204 5.40 -13.00 21.12
CA ASP A 204 4.85 -14.05 20.26
C ASP A 204 5.70 -14.21 19.00
N ASP A 205 6.28 -15.40 18.80
CA ASP A 205 7.17 -15.75 17.71
C ASP A 205 6.48 -16.52 16.58
N THR A 206 5.16 -16.71 16.66
CA THR A 206 4.41 -17.55 15.73
C THR A 206 4.03 -16.83 14.43
N ARG A 207 4.31 -15.52 14.32
CA ARG A 207 3.94 -14.68 13.17
C ARG A 207 5.13 -13.88 12.63
N PRO A 208 6.20 -14.54 12.11
CA PRO A 208 7.24 -13.85 11.37
C PRO A 208 6.64 -13.29 10.06
N ILE A 209 6.78 -11.99 9.84
CA ILE A 209 6.40 -11.29 8.60
C ILE A 209 7.42 -11.58 7.49
N MET A 210 7.00 -12.20 6.41
CA MET A 210 7.79 -12.39 5.20
C MET A 210 7.70 -11.14 4.31
N ARG A 211 8.84 -10.74 3.75
CA ARG A 211 8.92 -9.81 2.61
C ARG A 211 8.83 -10.64 1.33
N ASN A 212 7.88 -10.32 0.47
CA ASN A 212 7.61 -11.02 -0.79
C ASN A 212 7.82 -10.05 -1.95
N THR A 213 8.87 -10.26 -2.73
CA THR A 213 9.22 -9.40 -3.86
C THR A 213 8.51 -9.89 -5.12
N VAL A 214 7.77 -8.98 -5.74
CA VAL A 214 7.08 -9.18 -7.01
C VAL A 214 7.73 -8.33 -8.10
N GLU A 215 8.02 -8.90 -9.27
CA GLU A 215 8.51 -8.14 -10.42
C GLU A 215 7.34 -7.56 -11.23
N THR A 216 7.54 -6.36 -11.77
CA THR A 216 6.53 -5.63 -12.54
C THR A 216 7.05 -5.25 -13.93
N PRO A 217 7.47 -6.23 -14.76
CA PRO A 217 8.13 -5.94 -16.02
C PRO A 217 7.26 -5.09 -16.95
N GLY A 218 7.77 -3.92 -17.34
CA GLY A 218 7.09 -3.00 -18.25
C GLY A 218 6.01 -2.12 -17.61
N LEU A 219 5.86 -2.15 -16.28
CA LEU A 219 4.95 -1.24 -15.58
C LEU A 219 5.53 0.18 -15.60
N THR A 220 4.86 1.08 -16.30
CA THR A 220 5.14 2.52 -16.29
C THR A 220 3.90 3.27 -15.88
N LEU A 221 4.04 4.16 -14.89
CA LEU A 221 2.95 4.98 -14.37
C LEU A 221 3.29 6.45 -14.60
N THR A 222 2.33 7.21 -15.11
CA THR A 222 2.41 8.67 -15.21
C THR A 222 1.87 9.32 -13.92
N PRO A 223 2.02 10.64 -13.70
CA PRO A 223 1.40 11.27 -12.55
C PRO A 223 -0.10 10.97 -12.45
N GLY A 224 -0.56 10.55 -11.28
CA GLY A 224 -1.93 10.10 -11.02
C GLY A 224 -2.05 9.28 -9.75
N THR A 225 -3.28 8.96 -9.37
CA THR A 225 -3.58 8.06 -8.25
C THR A 225 -3.84 6.66 -8.79
N TYR A 226 -3.12 5.67 -8.27
CA TYR A 226 -3.29 4.27 -8.62
C TYR A 226 -3.59 3.47 -7.37
N TRP A 227 -4.24 2.32 -7.52
CA TRP A 227 -4.44 1.37 -6.43
C TRP A 227 -3.66 0.10 -6.73
N ILE A 228 -2.78 -0.27 -5.80
CA ILE A 228 -2.00 -1.50 -5.87
C ILE A 228 -2.82 -2.57 -5.15
N ASP A 229 -3.20 -3.62 -5.87
CA ASP A 229 -4.06 -4.71 -5.41
C ASP A 229 -3.26 -6.02 -5.40
N TRP A 230 -3.21 -6.71 -4.27
CA TRP A 230 -2.48 -7.96 -4.13
C TRP A 230 -3.20 -9.00 -3.28
N ASP A 231 -2.87 -10.26 -3.56
CA ASP A 231 -3.15 -11.40 -2.70
C ASP A 231 -1.90 -12.25 -2.53
N ALA A 232 -1.96 -13.25 -1.65
CA ALA A 232 -0.87 -14.19 -1.45
C ALA A 232 -1.38 -15.60 -1.19
N ASP A 233 -0.50 -16.55 -1.53
CA ASP A 233 -0.65 -17.96 -1.30
C ASP A 233 0.45 -18.48 -0.36
N GLY A 234 0.17 -19.55 0.36
CA GLY A 234 1.13 -20.13 1.28
C GLY A 234 0.78 -21.54 1.72
N THR A 235 1.76 -22.25 2.29
CA THR A 235 1.65 -23.68 2.58
C THR A 235 0.91 -24.04 3.87
N LEU A 236 0.73 -23.10 4.80
CA LEU A 236 0.08 -23.36 6.10
C LEU A 236 -1.42 -23.10 6.08
N GLY A 237 -2.14 -23.67 7.05
CA GLY A 237 -3.60 -23.54 7.17
C GLY A 237 -4.10 -22.22 7.79
N SER A 238 -3.21 -21.34 8.28
CA SER A 238 -3.57 -20.03 8.83
C SER A 238 -2.92 -18.93 8.01
N GLY A 239 -3.75 -18.16 7.30
CA GLY A 239 -3.32 -17.09 6.40
C GLY A 239 -3.20 -17.54 4.95
N PRO A 240 -2.46 -16.82 4.09
CA PRO A 240 -1.65 -15.64 4.43
C PRO A 240 -2.44 -14.45 5.01
N TRP A 241 -1.81 -13.70 5.90
CA TRP A 241 -2.34 -12.52 6.58
C TRP A 241 -1.48 -11.30 6.27
N ALA A 242 -2.10 -10.19 5.85
CA ALA A 242 -1.43 -8.94 5.57
C ALA A 242 -1.37 -8.15 6.89
N PRO A 243 -0.18 -7.88 7.44
CA PRO A 243 -0.06 -7.04 8.62
C PRO A 243 -0.41 -5.59 8.24
N PRO A 244 -1.24 -4.88 9.01
CA PRO A 244 -1.45 -3.45 8.80
C PRO A 244 -0.15 -2.66 8.99
N ILE A 245 -0.12 -1.44 8.45
CA ILE A 245 0.92 -0.46 8.77
C ILE A 245 1.08 -0.37 10.29
N SER A 246 2.32 -0.34 10.76
CA SER A 246 2.61 -0.31 12.19
C SER A 246 3.03 1.09 12.59
N ILE A 247 2.08 1.84 13.16
CA ILE A 247 2.29 3.16 13.77
C ILE A 247 1.60 3.12 15.14
N LEU A 248 2.26 3.66 16.16
CA LEU A 248 1.66 3.76 17.50
C LEU A 248 0.66 4.91 17.58
N GLY A 249 -0.39 4.74 18.36
CA GLY A 249 -1.44 5.70 18.58
C GLY A 249 -2.78 5.27 17.97
N PRO A 250 -3.84 6.04 18.26
CA PRO A 250 -5.22 5.61 18.04
C PRO A 250 -5.65 5.47 16.58
N GLY A 251 -4.80 5.70 15.57
CA GLY A 251 -5.19 5.69 14.15
C GLY A 251 -6.29 6.71 13.78
N PRO A 252 -6.72 6.86 12.51
CA PRO A 252 -6.55 5.96 11.36
C PRO A 252 -5.10 5.84 10.91
N ILE A 253 -4.80 4.77 10.17
CA ILE A 253 -3.44 4.49 9.65
C ILE A 253 -3.43 4.25 8.13
N GLY A 254 -4.52 4.60 7.44
CA GLY A 254 -4.64 4.49 5.99
C GLY A 254 -6.09 4.50 5.53
N ASN A 255 -6.31 4.09 4.29
CA ASN A 255 -7.59 4.09 3.58
C ASN A 255 -7.72 2.89 2.64
N ALA A 256 -7.01 1.80 2.94
CA ALA A 256 -7.00 0.59 2.14
C ALA A 256 -8.40 -0.02 1.97
N LYS A 257 -8.51 -0.90 0.98
CA LYS A 257 -9.67 -1.75 0.72
C LYS A 257 -9.30 -3.21 0.94
N GLN A 258 -10.27 -3.99 1.38
CA GLN A 258 -10.20 -5.44 1.37
C GLN A 258 -11.27 -6.00 0.44
N SER A 259 -10.89 -6.91 -0.45
CA SER A 259 -11.83 -7.74 -1.20
C SER A 259 -12.07 -9.02 -0.42
N LEU A 260 -13.34 -9.36 -0.18
CA LEU A 260 -13.74 -10.66 0.34
C LEU A 260 -14.55 -11.40 -0.70
N ALA A 261 -14.01 -12.51 -1.19
CA ALA A 261 -14.61 -13.29 -2.28
C ALA A 261 -15.04 -12.41 -3.49
N GLY A 262 -14.22 -11.42 -3.85
CA GLY A 262 -14.45 -10.50 -4.97
C GLY A 262 -15.29 -9.26 -4.64
N VAL A 263 -15.67 -9.03 -3.38
CA VAL A 263 -16.43 -7.83 -2.97
C VAL A 263 -15.53 -6.89 -2.18
N TRP A 264 -15.27 -5.70 -2.72
CA TRP A 264 -14.47 -4.65 -2.08
C TRP A 264 -15.24 -3.90 -1.00
N GLN A 265 -14.53 -3.61 0.10
CA GLN A 265 -14.99 -2.78 1.22
C GLN A 265 -13.81 -2.04 1.84
N ASP A 266 -14.07 -1.03 2.66
CA ASP A 266 -13.04 -0.34 3.44
C ASP A 266 -12.37 -1.32 4.41
N ALA A 267 -11.04 -1.30 4.45
CA ALA A 267 -10.28 -2.05 5.43
C ALA A 267 -10.27 -1.29 6.76
N VAL A 268 -10.81 -1.90 7.81
CA VAL A 268 -10.96 -1.29 9.13
C VAL A 268 -10.50 -2.24 10.23
N ASP A 269 -9.92 -1.71 11.30
CA ASP A 269 -9.62 -2.52 12.48
C ASP A 269 -10.92 -3.10 13.08
N GLY A 270 -10.90 -4.38 13.46
CA GLY A 270 -12.10 -5.08 13.94
C GLY A 270 -12.60 -4.61 15.32
N GLY A 271 -11.72 -4.01 16.12
CA GLY A 271 -12.00 -3.55 17.47
C GLY A 271 -12.33 -2.07 17.49
N SER A 272 -11.40 -1.24 17.02
CA SER A 272 -11.55 0.22 17.04
C SER A 272 -12.41 0.76 15.89
N GLY A 273 -12.55 0.01 14.79
CA GLY A 273 -13.21 0.47 13.58
C GLY A 273 -12.40 1.48 12.76
N ASN A 274 -11.14 1.73 13.14
CA ASN A 274 -10.30 2.68 12.45
C ASN A 274 -9.89 2.19 11.07
N PRO A 275 -9.90 3.05 10.04
CA PRO A 275 -9.32 2.76 8.74
C PRO A 275 -7.87 2.28 8.83
N LEU A 276 -7.57 1.21 8.08
CA LEU A 276 -6.27 0.58 7.98
C LEU A 276 -5.58 0.97 6.67
N GLY A 277 -4.26 0.97 6.69
CA GLY A 277 -3.41 0.92 5.49
C GLY A 277 -2.50 -0.30 5.58
N PHE A 278 -1.93 -0.71 4.44
CA PHE A 278 -1.03 -1.86 4.38
C PHE A 278 0.31 -1.50 3.74
N PRO A 279 1.42 -1.92 4.35
CA PRO A 279 2.74 -1.56 3.87
C PRO A 279 3.05 -2.27 2.55
N PHE A 280 3.64 -1.52 1.62
CA PHE A 280 4.32 -2.04 0.44
C PHE A 280 5.41 -1.05 0.03
N ASP A 281 6.49 -1.57 -0.54
CA ASP A 281 7.61 -0.76 -1.01
C ASP A 281 7.79 -0.93 -2.52
N VAL A 282 7.73 0.18 -3.24
CA VAL A 282 7.87 0.21 -4.69
C VAL A 282 9.31 0.53 -5.03
N THR A 283 9.98 -0.38 -5.72
CA THR A 283 11.31 -0.16 -6.29
C THR A 283 11.19 0.15 -7.77
N GLY A 284 11.96 1.15 -8.22
CA GLY A 284 11.94 1.53 -9.62
C GLY A 284 12.85 2.70 -9.93
N THR A 285 12.53 3.36 -11.03
CA THR A 285 13.20 4.58 -11.46
C THR A 285 12.17 5.61 -11.87
N VAL A 286 12.36 6.84 -11.43
CA VAL A 286 11.69 7.99 -12.02
C VAL A 286 12.20 8.14 -13.46
N LEU A 287 11.33 7.89 -14.44
CA LEU A 287 11.60 8.03 -15.87
C LEU A 287 11.47 9.47 -16.37
N SER A 288 10.88 10.32 -15.54
CA SER A 288 10.84 11.76 -15.75
C SER A 288 12.28 12.29 -15.86
N LEU A 289 12.67 12.71 -17.06
CA LEU A 289 13.44 13.94 -17.19
C LEU A 289 12.49 15.06 -16.79
N ALA A 290 12.28 15.24 -15.49
CA ALA A 290 12.07 16.59 -15.03
C ALA A 290 13.40 17.24 -15.39
N ASP A 291 13.42 17.91 -16.54
CA ASP A 291 13.95 19.24 -16.61
C ASP A 291 13.64 19.86 -15.24
N ASN A 292 14.57 19.72 -14.29
CA ASN A 292 14.54 20.30 -12.95
C ASN A 292 14.71 21.80 -13.18
N THR A 293 13.74 22.39 -13.88
CA THR A 293 13.81 23.69 -14.50
C THR A 293 13.29 24.67 -13.48
N ILE A 294 14.11 24.80 -12.44
CA ILE A 294 14.37 26.14 -11.97
C ILE A 294 14.77 26.93 -13.22
N GLU A 295 13.95 27.89 -13.62
CA GLU A 295 14.08 28.56 -14.91
C GLU A 295 15.48 29.18 -15.06
N GLY A 296 16.21 28.76 -16.10
CA GLY A 296 17.59 29.19 -16.36
C GLY A 296 18.62 28.75 -15.32
N PHE A 297 18.30 27.76 -14.47
CA PHE A 297 19.29 27.11 -13.63
C PHE A 297 20.25 26.27 -14.48
N SER A 298 21.54 26.47 -14.28
CA SER A 298 22.58 25.71 -14.96
C SER A 298 23.82 25.63 -14.08
N PHE A 299 24.60 24.56 -14.26
CA PHE A 299 25.85 24.38 -13.53
C PHE A 299 26.91 23.68 -14.40
N TYR A 300 28.17 24.05 -14.20
CA TYR A 300 29.29 23.48 -14.96
C TYR A 300 30.65 23.68 -14.26
N PRO A 301 31.67 22.89 -14.62
CA PRO A 301 31.57 21.68 -15.45
C PRO A 301 30.87 20.55 -14.68
N ASN A 302 30.20 19.66 -15.40
CA ASN A 302 29.75 18.37 -14.87
C ASN A 302 29.99 17.31 -15.96
N PRO A 303 30.89 16.33 -15.78
CA PRO A 303 31.68 16.05 -14.57
C PRO A 303 32.69 17.15 -14.18
N THR A 304 32.96 17.32 -12.89
CA THR A 304 33.90 18.31 -12.33
C THR A 304 35.14 17.68 -11.70
N SER A 305 36.24 18.42 -11.64
CA SER A 305 37.43 18.08 -10.85
C SER A 305 37.37 18.62 -9.43
N GLY A 306 36.34 19.38 -9.06
CA GLY A 306 36.15 19.85 -7.68
C GLY A 306 35.45 21.20 -7.49
N VAL A 307 35.31 22.03 -8.53
CA VAL A 307 34.58 23.30 -8.41
C VAL A 307 33.43 23.33 -9.40
N LEU A 308 32.24 23.65 -8.92
CA LEU A 308 31.02 23.86 -9.71
C LEU A 308 30.71 25.35 -9.76
N ASN A 309 30.47 25.88 -10.96
CA ASN A 309 29.88 27.20 -11.17
C ASN A 309 28.39 27.00 -11.42
N ILE A 310 27.54 27.73 -10.71
CA ILE A 310 26.09 27.61 -10.74
C ILE A 310 25.51 28.97 -11.09
N SER A 311 24.46 28.99 -11.91
CA SER A 311 23.71 30.19 -12.26
C SER A 311 22.23 29.89 -12.39
N ALA A 312 21.37 30.87 -12.11
CA ALA A 312 19.92 30.79 -12.22
C ALA A 312 19.33 32.15 -12.67
N LYS A 313 18.06 32.21 -13.09
CA LYS A 313 17.38 33.50 -13.34
C LYS A 313 16.96 34.22 -12.07
N SER A 314 16.67 33.48 -11.01
CA SER A 314 16.22 33.99 -9.71
C SER A 314 17.24 33.69 -8.61
N THR A 315 17.04 34.27 -7.43
CA THR A 315 17.95 34.12 -6.29
C THR A 315 18.05 32.66 -5.85
N ILE A 316 19.29 32.16 -5.78
CA ILE A 316 19.63 30.87 -5.19
C ILE A 316 19.72 31.04 -3.68
N GLU A 317 18.71 30.51 -2.99
CA GLU A 317 18.58 30.58 -1.54
C GLU A 317 19.48 29.55 -0.86
N ASN A 318 19.46 28.31 -1.35
CA ASN A 318 20.21 27.20 -0.77
C ASN A 318 20.73 26.25 -1.84
N LEU A 319 21.90 25.67 -1.57
CA LEU A 319 22.54 24.61 -2.32
C LEU A 319 23.07 23.57 -1.35
N THR A 320 22.65 22.33 -1.48
CA THR A 320 23.08 21.22 -0.61
C THR A 320 23.56 20.05 -1.46
N ILE A 321 24.72 19.48 -1.12
CA ILE A 321 25.29 18.29 -1.75
C ILE A 321 25.11 17.09 -0.83
N TYR A 322 24.57 16.00 -1.36
CA TYR A 322 24.38 14.72 -0.67
C TYR A 322 25.20 13.63 -1.34
N ASN A 323 25.61 12.62 -0.56
CA ASN A 323 26.04 11.34 -1.13
C ASN A 323 24.83 10.48 -1.55
N MET A 324 25.09 9.33 -2.18
CA MET A 324 24.05 8.40 -2.63
C MET A 324 23.26 7.72 -1.49
N LEU A 325 23.73 7.83 -0.25
CA LEU A 325 23.02 7.33 0.95
C LEU A 325 22.12 8.42 1.57
N GLY A 326 21.98 9.59 0.93
CA GLY A 326 21.19 10.71 1.44
C GLY A 326 21.85 11.51 2.56
N GLN A 327 23.13 11.25 2.88
CA GLN A 327 23.85 12.02 3.89
C GLN A 327 24.27 13.38 3.32
N GLU A 328 23.95 14.46 4.03
CA GLU A 328 24.40 15.81 3.70
C GLU A 328 25.92 15.94 3.88
N LEU A 329 26.60 16.41 2.83
CA LEU A 329 28.05 16.60 2.82
C LEU A 329 28.47 18.07 2.82
N LEU A 330 27.67 18.93 2.19
CA LEU A 330 27.97 20.36 2.06
C LEU A 330 26.68 21.14 1.88
N THR A 331 26.56 22.27 2.58
CA THR A 331 25.49 23.25 2.40
C THR A 331 26.09 24.63 2.13
N ALA A 332 25.43 25.41 1.29
CA ALA A 332 25.73 26.81 1.04
C ALA A 332 24.42 27.60 0.83
N SER A 333 24.41 28.86 1.26
CA SER A 333 23.27 29.78 1.08
C SER A 333 23.76 31.04 0.36
N PRO A 334 23.88 31.02 -0.99
CA PRO A 334 24.54 32.09 -1.74
C PRO A 334 23.81 33.43 -1.71
N ASP A 335 22.48 33.42 -1.60
CA ASP A 335 21.58 34.59 -1.70
C ASP A 335 21.88 35.45 -2.93
N SER A 336 22.09 34.79 -4.07
CA SER A 336 22.51 35.40 -5.33
C SER A 336 22.03 34.59 -6.53
N VAL A 337 22.04 35.18 -7.73
CA VAL A 337 21.70 34.46 -8.98
C VAL A 337 22.85 33.59 -9.52
N SER A 338 24.01 33.59 -8.85
CA SER A 338 25.17 32.78 -9.26
C SER A 338 26.07 32.43 -8.08
N ALA A 339 26.55 31.19 -8.04
CA ALA A 339 27.33 30.66 -6.94
C ALA A 339 28.50 29.81 -7.43
N LYS A 340 29.49 29.61 -6.55
CA LYS A 340 30.55 28.63 -6.75
C LYS A 340 30.57 27.68 -5.56
N ILE A 341 30.52 26.38 -5.84
CA ILE A 341 30.58 25.33 -4.82
C ILE A 341 31.88 24.54 -5.01
N ASN A 342 32.62 24.37 -3.92
CA ASN A 342 33.86 23.61 -3.92
C ASN A 342 33.65 22.25 -3.24
N ILE A 343 33.66 21.19 -4.05
CA ILE A 343 33.61 19.79 -3.66
C ILE A 343 34.95 19.07 -3.88
N SER A 344 36.08 19.79 -3.97
CA SER A 344 37.38 19.18 -4.24
C SER A 344 37.84 18.19 -3.17
N ASN A 345 37.32 18.33 -1.94
CA ASN A 345 37.61 17.44 -0.81
C ASN A 345 36.75 16.16 -0.82
N LEU A 346 35.76 16.06 -1.70
CA LEU A 346 34.95 14.85 -1.86
C LEU A 346 35.68 13.85 -2.76
N SER A 347 35.52 12.57 -2.45
CA SER A 347 36.04 11.47 -3.27
C SER A 347 35.46 11.49 -4.69
N THR A 348 36.14 10.84 -5.64
CA THR A 348 35.60 10.56 -6.97
C THR A 348 34.31 9.74 -6.83
N GLY A 349 33.23 10.16 -7.49
CA GLY A 349 31.92 9.52 -7.33
C GLY A 349 30.74 10.37 -7.81
N MET A 350 29.53 9.82 -7.64
CA MET A 350 28.27 10.50 -7.91
C MET A 350 27.71 11.13 -6.63
N TYR A 351 27.08 12.29 -6.80
CA TYR A 351 26.48 13.10 -5.74
C TYR A 351 25.16 13.70 -6.24
N VAL A 352 24.29 14.06 -5.31
CA VAL A 352 23.05 14.79 -5.60
C VAL A 352 23.16 16.21 -5.07
N MET A 353 22.92 17.20 -5.92
CA MET A 353 22.81 18.61 -5.54
C MET A 353 21.34 19.00 -5.46
N LYS A 354 20.86 19.40 -4.29
CA LYS A 354 19.57 20.06 -4.10
C LYS A 354 19.77 21.58 -4.14
N ALA A 355 19.04 22.27 -5.00
CA ALA A 355 19.02 23.72 -5.07
C ALA A 355 17.62 24.25 -4.72
N THR A 356 17.56 25.31 -3.93
CA THR A 356 16.34 26.08 -3.69
C THR A 356 16.52 27.46 -4.32
N VAL A 357 15.64 27.82 -5.24
CA VAL A 357 15.68 29.08 -5.98
C VAL A 357 14.29 29.70 -5.97
N ASN A 358 14.12 30.86 -5.33
CA ASN A 358 12.84 31.54 -5.17
C ASN A 358 11.73 30.60 -4.63
N GLY A 359 12.04 29.85 -3.57
CA GLY A 359 11.17 28.83 -2.98
C GLY A 359 11.00 27.54 -3.79
N THR A 360 11.43 27.50 -5.06
CA THR A 360 11.36 26.28 -5.89
C THR A 360 12.57 25.40 -5.65
N VAL A 361 12.33 24.13 -5.36
CA VAL A 361 13.37 23.13 -5.15
C VAL A 361 13.62 22.34 -6.44
N GLY A 362 14.88 22.14 -6.80
CA GLY A 362 15.32 21.26 -7.88
C GLY A 362 16.48 20.37 -7.44
N THR A 363 16.60 19.19 -8.02
CA THR A 363 17.67 18.23 -7.72
C THR A 363 18.49 17.90 -8.98
N PHE A 364 19.81 17.79 -8.83
CA PHE A 364 20.73 17.67 -9.96
C PHE A 364 21.85 16.68 -9.65
N ASN A 365 22.11 15.75 -10.58
CA ASN A 365 23.22 14.82 -10.46
C ASN A 365 24.56 15.51 -10.73
N VAL A 366 25.53 15.32 -9.84
CA VAL A 366 26.90 15.85 -9.92
C VAL A 366 27.89 14.69 -9.96
N ILE A 367 28.80 14.71 -10.93
CA ILE A 367 29.84 13.70 -11.10
C ILE A 367 31.20 14.32 -10.76
N LYS A 368 31.85 13.86 -9.69
CA LYS A 368 33.22 14.24 -9.31
C LYS A 368 34.21 13.24 -9.89
N LYS A 369 35.18 13.73 -10.65
CA LYS A 369 36.32 12.95 -11.18
C LYS A 369 37.50 12.95 -10.24
#